data_AF-A0A953FVC0-F1
#
_entry.id   AF-A0A953FVC0-F1
#
_cell.length_a   1.000
_cell.length_b   1.000
_cell.length_c   1.000
_cell.angle_alpha   90.00
_cell.angle_beta   90.00
_cell.angle_gamma   90.00
#
_symmetry.space_group_name_H-M   'P 1'
#
loop_
_entity.id
_entity.type
_entity.pdbx_description
1 polymer ?
#
loop_
_entity_poly.entity_id
_entity_poly.type
_entity_poly.pdbx_seq_one_letter_code
_entity_poly.pdbx_strand_id
1 'polypeptide(L)'
;MNDIELKEVIATVSTKVVHAVLGFLQNEQGVSLTDAISSTAALAGAYLLDNAGIEMQGLSPGSPIEVKLVSDEGPKILTLMQEHAASLGLNPDTGWDTLIPPEAEPSSDPLELAYLLKPVVTSIFEEFSVPADLRTGLMALTAVQFIFDGKDHLSPEIGKSLALTALIRGSHTVPLNPLAKFE
;
A
#
# COMPACT_ATOMS: atom_id res chain seq x y z
N MET A 1 -0.40 23.61 10.08
CA MET A 1 0.95 23.22 9.65
C MET A 1 1.27 24.02 8.41
N ASN A 2 2.40 24.72 8.38
CA ASN A 2 2.84 25.41 7.17
C ASN A 2 3.44 24.42 6.16
N ASP A 3 3.64 24.82 4.91
CA ASP A 3 4.12 23.92 3.84
C ASP A 3 5.51 23.32 4.10
N ILE A 4 6.35 24.00 4.89
CA ILE A 4 7.69 23.52 5.25
C ILE A 4 7.59 22.42 6.31
N GLU A 5 6.82 22.67 7.37
CA GLU A 5 6.54 21.68 8.42
C GLU A 5 5.88 20.43 7.83
N LEU A 6 4.94 20.58 6.88
CA LEU A 6 4.28 19.45 6.23
C LEU A 6 5.28 18.57 5.46
N LYS A 7 6.23 19.17 4.75
CA LYS A 7 7.28 18.42 4.02
C LYS A 7 8.21 17.67 4.96
N GLU A 8 8.61 18.29 6.07
CA GLU A 8 9.46 17.64 7.07
C GLU A 8 8.75 16.48 7.77
N VAL A 9 7.46 16.66 8.09
CA VAL A 9 6.60 15.59 8.65
C VAL A 9 6.46 14.45 7.64
N ILE A 10 6.13 14.74 6.38
CA ILE A 10 6.02 13.72 5.33
C ILE A 10 7.32 12.93 5.20
N ALA A 11 8.47 13.60 5.09
CA ALA A 11 9.76 12.93 4.95
C ALA A 11 10.05 12.01 6.15
N THR A 12 9.83 12.51 7.38
CA THR A 12 10.04 11.75 8.62
C THR A 12 9.11 10.54 8.70
N VAL A 13 7.82 10.74 8.42
CA VAL A 13 6.80 9.69 8.43
C VAL A 13 7.12 8.64 7.38
N SER A 14 7.46 9.02 6.15
CA SER A 14 7.83 8.09 5.10
C SER A 14 9.00 7.19 5.52
N THR A 15 10.07 7.75 6.10
CA THR A 15 11.19 6.94 6.62
C THR A 15 10.74 5.99 7.73
N LYS A 16 9.92 6.47 8.68
CA LYS A 16 9.42 5.63 9.78
C LYS A 16 8.53 4.49 9.28
N VAL A 17 7.64 4.77 8.33
CA VAL A 17 6.75 3.77 7.73
C VAL A 17 7.57 2.71 6.99
N VAL A 18 8.54 3.10 6.16
CA VAL A 18 9.44 2.16 5.48
C VAL A 18 10.11 1.22 6.49
N HIS A 19 10.74 1.77 7.55
CA HIS A 19 11.40 0.95 8.56
C HIS A 19 10.42 0.05 9.33
N ALA A 20 9.21 0.53 9.62
CA ALA A 20 8.21 -0.26 10.33
C ALA A 20 7.70 -1.42 9.48
N VAL A 21 7.46 -1.21 8.18
CA VAL A 21 7.06 -2.27 7.25
C VAL A 21 8.20 -3.30 7.11
N LEU A 22 9.42 -2.85 6.87
CA LEU A 22 10.58 -3.75 6.78
C LEU A 22 10.78 -4.54 8.07
N GLY A 23 10.72 -3.88 9.23
CA GLY A 23 10.87 -4.53 10.53
C GLY A 23 9.76 -5.53 10.84
N PHE A 24 8.53 -5.27 10.41
CA PHE A 24 7.40 -6.19 10.57
C PHE A 24 7.52 -7.42 9.66
N LEU A 25 7.96 -7.23 8.41
CA LEU A 25 8.09 -8.30 7.42
C LEU A 25 9.40 -9.09 7.53
N GLN A 26 10.35 -8.63 8.35
CA GLN A 26 11.64 -9.28 8.56
C GLN A 26 11.45 -10.66 9.18
N ASN A 27 11.93 -11.69 8.49
CA ASN A 27 12.02 -13.07 9.00
C ASN A 27 13.46 -13.62 8.89
N GLU A 28 13.63 -14.92 9.12
CA GLU A 28 14.95 -15.59 9.03
C GLU A 28 15.57 -15.54 7.63
N GLN A 29 14.75 -15.40 6.58
CA GLN A 29 15.18 -15.31 5.18
C GLN A 29 15.38 -13.86 4.70
N GLY A 30 15.03 -12.85 5.50
CA GLY A 30 15.07 -11.44 5.10
C GLY A 30 13.68 -10.81 5.01
N VAL A 31 13.57 -9.77 4.19
CA VAL A 31 12.28 -9.17 3.80
C VAL A 31 11.98 -9.57 2.37
N SER A 32 10.80 -10.15 2.13
CA SER A 32 10.31 -10.38 0.77
C SER A 32 9.90 -9.05 0.15
N LEU A 33 10.58 -8.65 -0.93
CA LEU A 33 10.31 -7.40 -1.64
C LEU A 33 8.89 -7.38 -2.23
N THR A 34 8.41 -8.51 -2.74
CA THR A 34 7.06 -8.63 -3.31
C THR A 34 6.00 -8.50 -2.23
N ASP A 35 6.23 -9.03 -1.03
CA ASP A 35 5.37 -8.84 0.14
C ASP A 35 5.38 -7.38 0.61
N ALA A 36 6.54 -6.72 0.66
CA ALA A 36 6.65 -5.31 1.06
C ALA A 36 5.89 -4.37 0.10
N ILE A 37 6.08 -4.55 -1.22
CA ILE A 37 5.38 -3.76 -2.25
C ILE A 37 3.87 -4.00 -2.17
N SER A 38 3.46 -5.27 -2.21
CA SER A 38 2.04 -5.63 -2.32
C SER A 38 1.26 -5.31 -1.05
N SER A 39 1.78 -5.60 0.14
CA SER A 39 1.10 -5.30 1.41
C SER A 39 0.96 -3.79 1.64
N THR A 40 1.97 -3.00 1.27
CA THR A 40 1.93 -1.54 1.39
C THR A 40 0.92 -0.93 0.42
N ALA A 41 0.86 -1.41 -0.82
CA ALA A 41 -0.12 -0.96 -1.80
C ALA A 41 -1.55 -1.41 -1.44
N ALA A 42 -1.73 -2.64 -0.93
CA ALA A 42 -3.01 -3.09 -0.39
C ALA A 42 -3.45 -2.23 0.81
N LEU A 43 -2.53 -1.82 1.68
CA LEU A 43 -2.81 -0.92 2.79
C LEU A 43 -3.20 0.49 2.32
N ALA A 44 -2.61 1.00 1.24
CA ALA A 44 -3.08 2.23 0.59
C ALA A 44 -4.54 2.10 0.14
N GLY A 45 -4.89 0.96 -0.47
CA GLY A 45 -6.26 0.65 -0.87
C GLY A 45 -7.21 0.58 0.33
N ALA A 46 -6.78 -0.03 1.43
CA ALA A 46 -7.56 -0.11 2.65
C ALA A 46 -7.83 1.28 3.26
N TYR A 47 -6.83 2.18 3.29
CA TYR A 47 -7.07 3.57 3.72
C TYR A 47 -7.98 4.34 2.77
N LEU A 48 -7.90 4.08 1.45
CA LEU A 48 -8.84 4.67 0.50
C LEU A 48 -10.28 4.23 0.79
N LEU A 49 -10.47 2.95 1.09
CA LEU A 49 -11.76 2.39 1.46
C LEU A 49 -12.26 2.93 2.80
N ASP A 50 -11.39 3.07 3.81
CA ASP A 50 -11.73 3.69 5.10
C ASP A 50 -12.23 5.13 4.91
N ASN A 51 -11.56 5.90 4.04
CA ASN A 51 -11.92 7.28 3.72
C ASN A 51 -13.28 7.38 3.01
N ALA A 52 -13.82 6.29 2.46
CA ALA A 52 -15.17 6.24 1.91
C ALA A 52 -16.27 6.21 2.99
N GLY A 53 -15.91 5.97 4.26
CA GLY A 53 -16.85 6.01 5.39
C GLY A 53 -17.97 4.96 5.29
N ILE A 54 -17.71 3.83 4.64
CA ILE A 54 -18.74 2.82 4.41
C ILE A 54 -18.95 1.98 5.67
N GLU A 55 -20.21 1.80 6.05
CA GLU A 55 -20.59 0.83 7.06
C GLU A 55 -20.41 -0.59 6.51
N MET A 56 -19.42 -1.31 7.03
CA MET A 56 -19.12 -2.69 6.63
C MET A 56 -19.81 -3.73 7.51
N GLN A 57 -20.69 -3.30 8.42
CA GLN A 57 -21.34 -4.20 9.35
C GLN A 57 -22.21 -5.22 8.61
N GLY A 58 -21.99 -6.51 8.89
CA GLY A 58 -22.73 -7.61 8.25
C GLY A 58 -22.18 -8.05 6.89
N LEU A 59 -21.12 -7.42 6.38
CA LEU A 59 -20.41 -7.92 5.20
C LEU A 59 -19.38 -8.98 5.60
N SER A 60 -19.21 -9.99 4.75
CA SER A 60 -18.23 -11.04 4.96
C SER A 60 -16.80 -10.52 4.69
N PRO A 61 -15.82 -10.76 5.58
CA PRO A 61 -14.42 -10.45 5.30
C PRO A 61 -13.96 -11.08 3.98
N GLY A 62 -13.22 -10.33 3.16
CA GLY A 62 -12.75 -10.80 1.86
C GLY A 62 -13.78 -10.74 0.73
N SER A 63 -15.02 -10.33 1.00
CA SER A 63 -16.02 -10.13 -0.05
C SER A 63 -15.73 -8.86 -0.87
N PRO A 64 -16.08 -8.85 -2.17
CA PRO A 64 -15.91 -7.68 -3.01
C PRO A 64 -16.87 -6.55 -2.59
N ILE A 65 -16.40 -5.31 -2.70
CA ILE A 65 -17.20 -4.11 -2.47
C ILE A 65 -17.03 -3.11 -3.61
N GLU A 66 -18.14 -2.56 -4.07
CA GLU A 66 -18.17 -1.50 -5.07
C GLU A 66 -18.48 -0.18 -4.39
N VAL A 67 -17.57 0.77 -4.55
CA VAL A 67 -17.61 2.05 -3.85
C VAL A 67 -17.33 3.14 -4.85
N LYS A 68 -18.27 4.08 -4.99
CA LYS A 68 -18.11 5.21 -5.91
C LYS A 68 -16.85 6.02 -5.62
N LEU A 69 -16.52 6.26 -4.34
CA LEU A 69 -15.30 6.98 -3.98
C LEU A 69 -14.05 6.26 -4.48
N VAL A 70 -13.98 4.93 -4.35
CA VAL A 70 -12.83 4.16 -4.85
C VAL A 70 -12.71 4.27 -6.37
N SER A 71 -13.83 4.22 -7.09
CA SER A 71 -13.85 4.42 -8.54
C SER A 71 -13.42 5.83 -8.97
N ASP A 72 -13.77 6.86 -8.19
CA ASP A 72 -13.46 8.27 -8.49
C ASP A 72 -12.02 8.65 -8.10
N GLU A 73 -11.52 8.13 -6.98
CA GLU A 73 -10.22 8.49 -6.41
C GLU A 73 -9.11 7.52 -6.79
N GLY A 74 -9.42 6.25 -7.07
CA GLY A 74 -8.45 5.22 -7.48
C GLY A 74 -7.54 5.67 -8.63
N PRO A 75 -8.07 6.26 -9.72
CA PRO A 75 -7.25 6.81 -10.80
C PRO A 75 -6.28 7.90 -10.33
N LYS A 76 -6.67 8.74 -9.36
CA LYS A 76 -5.79 9.79 -8.82
C LYS A 76 -4.65 9.21 -8.01
N ILE A 77 -4.90 8.14 -7.26
CA ILE A 77 -3.85 7.42 -6.52
C ILE A 77 -2.87 6.77 -7.51
N LEU A 78 -3.36 6.17 -8.60
CA LEU A 78 -2.50 5.65 -9.66
C LEU A 78 -1.66 6.77 -10.29
N THR A 79 -2.25 7.93 -10.63
CA THR A 79 -1.51 9.09 -11.13
C THR A 79 -0.43 9.55 -10.15
N LEU A 80 -0.73 9.61 -8.85
CA LEU A 80 0.25 9.95 -7.82
C LEU A 80 1.43 8.94 -7.80
N MET A 81 1.14 7.64 -7.91
CA MET A 81 2.18 6.62 -7.99
C MET A 81 3.03 6.75 -9.26
N GLN A 82 2.42 7.06 -10.40
CA GLN A 82 3.10 7.31 -11.68
C GLN A 82 4.02 8.52 -11.60
N GLU A 83 3.53 9.65 -11.10
CA GLU A 83 4.32 10.86 -10.91
C GLU A 83 5.52 10.61 -9.98
N HIS A 84 5.30 9.85 -8.89
CA HIS A 84 6.40 9.50 -8.00
C HIS A 84 7.40 8.55 -8.64
N ALA A 85 6.95 7.56 -9.39
CA ALA A 85 7.81 6.66 -10.15
C ALA A 85 8.70 7.46 -11.13
N ALA A 86 8.12 8.44 -11.85
CA ALA A 86 8.86 9.35 -12.71
C ALA A 86 9.90 10.17 -11.94
N SER A 87 9.54 10.68 -10.75
CA SER A 87 10.47 11.45 -9.90
C SER A 87 11.67 10.63 -9.42
N LEU A 88 11.53 9.31 -9.33
CA LEU A 88 12.58 8.36 -8.99
C LEU A 88 13.35 7.84 -10.22
N GLY A 89 13.01 8.31 -11.43
CA GLY A 89 13.64 7.88 -12.68
C GLY A 89 13.15 6.52 -13.22
N LEU A 90 12.02 6.02 -12.73
CA LEU A 90 11.32 4.88 -13.32
C LEU A 90 10.39 5.38 -14.45
N ASN A 91 10.15 4.56 -15.47
CA ASN A 91 9.19 4.91 -16.52
C ASN A 91 7.75 4.90 -15.93
N PRO A 92 7.03 6.04 -15.92
CA PRO A 92 5.67 6.11 -15.35
C PRO A 92 4.59 5.50 -16.25
N ASP A 93 4.86 5.29 -17.53
CA ASP A 93 3.84 4.91 -18.52
C ASP A 93 3.77 3.41 -18.78
N THR A 94 4.72 2.62 -18.26
CA THR A 94 4.80 1.16 -18.47
C THR A 94 4.68 0.39 -17.17
N GLY A 95 4.46 -0.92 -17.24
CA GLY A 95 4.62 -1.82 -16.10
C GLY A 95 3.39 -1.99 -15.21
N TRP A 96 2.39 -1.11 -15.30
CA TRP A 96 1.22 -1.15 -14.40
C TRP A 96 0.27 -2.32 -14.69
N ASP A 97 0.26 -2.82 -15.92
CA ASP A 97 -0.57 -3.91 -16.43
C ASP A 97 0.25 -5.14 -16.86
N THR A 98 1.55 -5.17 -16.54
CA THR A 98 2.42 -6.29 -16.87
C THR A 98 1.98 -7.56 -16.14
N LEU A 99 2.01 -8.69 -16.85
CA LEU A 99 1.73 -9.99 -16.23
C LEU A 99 2.78 -10.29 -15.15
N ILE A 100 2.32 -10.56 -13.93
CA ILE A 100 3.17 -10.96 -12.82
C ILE A 100 3.50 -12.45 -13.02
N PRO A 101 4.78 -12.83 -13.19
CA PRO A 101 5.15 -14.23 -13.31
C PRO A 101 5.06 -14.94 -11.94
N PRO A 102 4.82 -16.27 -11.90
CA PRO A 102 4.62 -17.01 -10.65
C PRO A 102 5.76 -16.85 -9.63
N GLU A 103 7.01 -16.76 -10.08
CA GLU A 103 8.19 -16.57 -9.21
C GLU A 103 8.26 -15.19 -8.56
N ALA A 104 7.47 -14.22 -9.02
CA ALA A 104 7.38 -12.88 -8.46
C ALA A 104 6.07 -12.67 -7.68
N GLU A 105 5.25 -13.71 -7.49
CA GLU A 105 4.08 -13.62 -6.63
C GLU A 105 4.50 -13.38 -5.16
N PRO A 106 3.74 -12.58 -4.40
CA PRO A 106 3.92 -12.46 -2.96
C PRO A 106 3.83 -13.84 -2.28
N SER A 107 4.70 -14.07 -1.30
CA SER A 107 4.68 -15.29 -0.48
C SER A 107 3.49 -15.35 0.47
N SER A 108 2.95 -14.18 0.81
CA SER A 108 1.78 -14.03 1.70
C SER A 108 0.65 -13.32 0.98
N ASP A 109 -0.61 -13.49 1.42
CA ASP A 109 -1.71 -12.70 0.87
C ASP A 109 -1.53 -11.21 1.21
N PRO A 110 -1.42 -10.31 0.21
CA PRO A 110 -1.29 -8.88 0.43
C PRO A 110 -2.37 -8.28 1.34
N LEU A 111 -3.60 -8.79 1.30
CA LEU A 111 -4.70 -8.29 2.14
C LEU A 111 -4.52 -8.67 3.62
N GLU A 112 -3.97 -9.86 3.88
CA GLU A 112 -3.71 -10.34 5.23
C GLU A 112 -2.55 -9.55 5.85
N LEU A 113 -1.45 -9.37 5.09
CA LEU A 113 -0.34 -8.53 5.53
C LEU A 113 -0.77 -7.08 5.74
N ALA A 114 -1.59 -6.51 4.84
CA ALA A 114 -2.10 -5.16 5.00
C ALA A 114 -2.93 -5.01 6.28
N TYR A 115 -3.78 -6.00 6.61
CA TYR A 115 -4.52 -6.00 7.87
C TYR A 115 -3.59 -5.98 9.10
N LEU A 116 -2.56 -6.83 9.10
CA LEU A 116 -1.61 -6.93 10.22
C LEU A 116 -0.70 -5.70 10.34
N LEU A 117 -0.32 -5.09 9.21
CA LEU A 117 0.49 -3.87 9.15
C LEU A 117 -0.30 -2.62 9.55
N LYS A 118 -1.63 -2.60 9.32
CA LYS A 118 -2.46 -1.41 9.51
C LYS A 118 -2.33 -0.79 10.91
N PRO A 119 -2.39 -1.53 12.04
CA PRO A 119 -2.20 -0.94 13.37
C PRO A 119 -0.80 -0.34 13.57
N VAL A 120 0.24 -1.01 13.06
CA VAL A 120 1.63 -0.54 13.15
C VAL A 120 1.78 0.81 12.46
N VAL A 121 1.34 0.89 11.21
CA VAL A 121 1.42 2.11 10.40
C VAL A 121 0.48 3.20 10.94
N THR A 122 -0.72 2.83 11.38
CA THR A 122 -1.68 3.79 11.95
C THR A 122 -1.11 4.46 13.20
N SER A 123 -0.40 3.73 14.06
CA SER A 123 0.24 4.31 15.24
C SER A 123 1.27 5.38 14.89
N ILE A 124 2.01 5.21 13.79
CA ILE A 124 2.97 6.21 13.28
C ILE A 124 2.21 7.43 12.77
N PHE A 125 1.13 7.22 12.00
CA PHE A 125 0.30 8.33 11.52
C PHE A 125 -0.32 9.11 12.68
N GLU A 126 -0.72 8.46 13.76
CA GLU A 126 -1.24 9.12 14.96
C GLU A 126 -0.15 9.87 15.74
N GLU A 127 1.04 9.29 15.92
CA GLU A 127 2.20 9.95 16.56
C GLU A 127 2.53 11.29 15.89
N PHE A 128 2.45 11.34 14.56
CA PHE A 128 2.75 12.53 13.76
C PHE A 128 1.52 13.35 13.35
N SER A 129 0.33 13.01 13.86
CA SER A 129 -0.93 13.69 13.53
C SER A 129 -1.20 13.80 12.02
N VAL A 130 -0.86 12.74 11.27
CA VAL A 130 -1.06 12.66 9.82
C VAL A 130 -2.56 12.60 9.50
N PRO A 131 -3.09 13.59 8.76
CA PRO A 131 -4.47 13.63 8.30
C PRO A 131 -4.86 12.37 7.52
N ALA A 132 -6.10 11.90 7.70
CA ALA A 132 -6.59 10.64 7.12
C ALA A 132 -6.56 10.64 5.59
N ASP A 133 -6.82 11.78 4.96
CA ASP A 133 -6.76 12.01 3.52
C ASP A 133 -5.35 11.90 2.94
N LEU A 134 -4.30 12.07 3.74
CA LEU A 134 -2.90 11.88 3.30
C LEU A 134 -2.40 10.44 3.42
N ARG A 135 -3.05 9.59 4.23
CA ARG A 135 -2.56 8.24 4.55
C ARG A 135 -2.52 7.34 3.32
N THR A 136 -3.57 7.38 2.50
CA THR A 136 -3.65 6.64 1.22
C THR A 136 -2.46 6.99 0.32
N GLY A 137 -2.21 8.29 0.12
CA GLY A 137 -1.11 8.76 -0.71
C GLY A 137 0.25 8.32 -0.16
N LEU A 138 0.50 8.49 1.15
CA LEU A 138 1.76 8.09 1.77
C LEU A 138 2.07 6.60 1.61
N MET A 139 1.07 5.73 1.77
CA MET A 139 1.27 4.29 1.55
C MET A 139 1.49 3.96 0.08
N ALA A 140 0.76 4.59 -0.84
CA ALA A 140 0.96 4.40 -2.27
C ALA A 140 2.38 4.82 -2.70
N LEU A 141 2.87 5.96 -2.21
CA LEU A 141 4.24 6.43 -2.44
C LEU A 141 5.27 5.48 -1.84
N THR A 142 5.02 4.96 -0.63
CA THR A 142 5.92 3.98 0.02
C THR A 142 6.04 2.70 -0.80
N ALA A 143 4.96 2.24 -1.45
CA ALA A 143 5.02 1.06 -2.32
C ALA A 143 5.93 1.32 -3.53
N VAL A 144 5.84 2.51 -4.13
CA VAL A 144 6.72 2.93 -5.23
C VAL A 144 8.17 3.09 -4.77
N GLN A 145 8.39 3.57 -3.55
CA GLN A 145 9.73 3.62 -2.94
C GLN A 145 10.36 2.21 -2.84
N PHE A 146 9.60 1.19 -2.39
CA PHE A 146 10.09 -0.18 -2.38
C PHE A 146 10.42 -0.71 -3.78
N ILE A 147 9.61 -0.37 -4.80
CA ILE A 147 9.90 -0.73 -6.20
C ILE A 147 11.24 -0.14 -6.64
N PHE A 148 11.49 1.13 -6.31
CA PHE A 148 12.75 1.79 -6.67
C PHE A 148 13.95 1.21 -5.93
N ASP A 149 13.85 1.02 -4.61
CA ASP A 149 14.94 0.50 -3.79
C ASP A 149 15.28 -0.94 -4.13
N GLY A 150 14.28 -1.72 -4.56
CA GLY A 150 14.41 -3.14 -4.90
C GLY A 150 14.66 -3.43 -6.39
N LYS A 151 14.88 -2.41 -7.24
CA LYS A 151 14.93 -2.57 -8.71
C LYS A 151 16.04 -3.48 -9.24
N ASP A 152 17.10 -3.71 -8.46
CA ASP A 152 18.18 -4.64 -8.80
C ASP A 152 17.83 -6.11 -8.50
N HIS A 153 16.73 -6.35 -7.77
CA HIS A 153 16.25 -7.66 -7.36
C HIS A 153 14.92 -8.05 -8.01
N LEU A 154 14.11 -7.06 -8.38
CA LEU A 154 12.82 -7.24 -9.05
C LEU A 154 12.68 -6.20 -10.17
N SER A 155 12.22 -6.63 -11.34
CA SER A 155 11.91 -5.69 -12.43
C SER A 155 10.94 -4.62 -11.93
N PRO A 156 11.23 -3.31 -12.12
CA PRO A 156 10.32 -2.25 -11.75
C PRO A 156 8.94 -2.37 -12.40
N GLU A 157 8.85 -2.98 -13.59
CA GLU A 157 7.58 -3.24 -14.25
C GLU A 157 6.75 -4.27 -13.49
N ILE A 158 7.36 -5.37 -13.05
CA ILE A 158 6.67 -6.36 -12.21
C ILE A 158 6.26 -5.74 -10.88
N GLY A 159 7.13 -4.95 -10.25
CA GLY A 159 6.83 -4.22 -9.02
C GLY A 159 5.63 -3.28 -9.14
N LYS A 160 5.53 -2.53 -10.25
CA LYS A 160 4.40 -1.64 -10.55
C LYS A 160 3.08 -2.41 -10.70
N SER A 161 3.09 -3.52 -11.42
CA SER A 161 1.90 -4.38 -11.57
C SER A 161 1.46 -5.02 -10.24
N LEU A 162 2.41 -5.48 -9.41
CA LEU A 162 2.14 -5.96 -8.06
C LEU A 162 1.46 -4.88 -7.20
N ALA A 163 1.99 -3.66 -7.23
CA ALA A 163 1.44 -2.56 -6.46
C ALA A 163 0.03 -2.18 -6.94
N LEU A 164 -0.21 -2.04 -8.25
CA LEU A 164 -1.55 -1.73 -8.76
C LEU A 164 -2.56 -2.83 -8.43
N THR A 165 -2.18 -4.09 -8.66
CA THR A 165 -3.06 -5.23 -8.35
C THR A 165 -3.44 -5.25 -6.87
N ALA A 166 -2.47 -5.05 -5.98
CA ALA A 166 -2.72 -5.06 -4.55
C ALA A 166 -3.53 -3.83 -4.08
N LEU A 167 -3.28 -2.63 -4.65
CA LEU A 167 -4.07 -1.43 -4.41
C LEU A 167 -5.55 -1.64 -4.78
N ILE A 168 -5.82 -2.21 -5.95
CA ILE A 168 -7.18 -2.52 -6.40
C ILE A 168 -7.82 -3.51 -5.43
N ARG A 169 -7.13 -4.60 -5.09
CA ARG A 169 -7.64 -5.58 -4.12
C ARG A 169 -7.96 -4.93 -2.78
N GLY A 170 -7.06 -4.12 -2.22
CA GLY A 170 -7.23 -3.48 -0.93
C GLY A 170 -8.36 -2.44 -0.90
N SER A 171 -8.65 -1.80 -2.04
CA SER A 171 -9.70 -0.79 -2.16
C SER A 171 -11.08 -1.35 -2.53
N HIS A 172 -11.14 -2.58 -3.06
CA HIS A 172 -12.38 -3.25 -3.47
C HIS A 172 -12.73 -4.50 -2.67
N THR A 173 -12.11 -4.71 -1.51
CA THR A 173 -12.35 -5.89 -0.67
C THR A 173 -12.66 -5.49 0.76
N VAL A 174 -13.69 -6.09 1.35
CA VAL A 174 -13.97 -5.94 2.79
C VAL A 174 -12.74 -6.43 3.56
N PRO A 175 -12.17 -5.63 4.49
CA PRO A 175 -10.96 -5.98 5.21
C PRO A 175 -11.03 -7.38 5.81
N LEU A 176 -9.95 -8.14 5.66
CA LEU A 176 -9.86 -9.48 6.24
C LEU A 176 -9.87 -9.37 7.78
N ASN A 177 -10.47 -10.35 8.44
CA ASN A 177 -10.17 -10.65 9.84
C ASN A 177 -9.56 -12.06 9.88
N PRO A 178 -8.24 -12.20 9.67
CA PRO A 178 -7.59 -13.52 9.69
C PRO A 178 -7.73 -14.21 11.06
N LEU A 179 -7.96 -13.46 12.13
CA LEU A 179 -8.17 -13.99 13.48
C LEU A 179 -9.56 -14.61 13.68
N ALA A 180 -10.55 -14.26 12.86
CA ALA A 180 -11.89 -14.86 12.91
C ALA A 180 -11.89 -16.36 12.56
N LYS A 181 -10.81 -16.89 11.97
CA LYS A 181 -10.64 -18.33 11.75
C LYS A 181 -10.31 -19.11 13.03
N PHE A 182 -10.00 -18.42 14.12
CA PHE A 182 -9.63 -19.00 15.42
C PHE A 182 -10.65 -18.70 16.53
N GLU A 183 -11.77 -18.04 16.21
CA GLU A 183 -12.92 -17.77 17.09
C GLU A 183 -14.03 -18.81 16.87
#